data_AF-A0A1R2AKD8-F1
#
_entry.id   AF-A0A1R2AKD8-F1
#
_cell.length_a   1.000
_cell.length_b   1.000
_cell.length_c   1.000
_cell.angle_alpha   90.00
_cell.angle_beta   90.00
_cell.angle_gamma   90.00
#
_symmetry.space_group_name_H-M   'P 1'
#
loop_
_entity.id
_entity.type
_entity.pdbx_description
1 polymer ?
#
loop_
_entity_poly.entity_id
_entity_poly.type
_entity_poly.pdbx_seq_one_letter_code
_entity_poly.pdbx_strand_id
1 'polypeptide(L)'
;MPSAFDRSVSPSSGVKMPEQFQAMGFNTNLCILNAGVHLTTLCISLMILLIALFFSYFTRFRNKMTKLIKSYRYGVFLRFWLQSYLELLIIASFGLRYNSYDNSAQKFDYYLCWFILGLEVIGQITFIWCLVKRSKITQPEDITNFEQRFGTFFEEFKSTGPRMWLFYVIFIIRRTLLVINFHFISDLGLQLGISIMSSFCVKTI
;
A
#
# COMPACT_ATOMS: atom_id res chain seq x y z
N MET A 1 14.05 -11.74 1.34
CA MET A 1 14.98 -11.22 0.32
C MET A 1 15.76 -10.08 0.94
N PRO A 2 17.09 -10.01 0.79
CA PRO A 2 17.85 -8.87 1.26
C PRO A 2 17.35 -7.60 0.55
N SER A 3 16.97 -6.60 1.33
CA SER A 3 16.56 -5.30 0.82
C SER A 3 17.80 -4.45 0.49
N ALA A 4 17.66 -3.47 -0.41
CA ALA A 4 18.76 -2.53 -0.66
C ALA A 4 19.14 -1.75 0.61
N PHE A 5 18.19 -1.58 1.53
CA PHE A 5 18.32 -0.82 2.75
C PHE A 5 19.02 -1.57 3.89
N ASP A 6 19.07 -2.91 3.84
CA ASP A 6 19.80 -3.75 4.80
C ASP A 6 21.31 -3.43 4.79
N ARG A 7 21.80 -2.83 3.70
CA ARG A 7 23.19 -2.39 3.54
C ARG A 7 23.41 -0.93 3.97
N SER A 8 22.35 -0.14 4.05
CA SER A 8 22.42 1.31 4.29
C SER A 8 22.23 1.67 5.76
N VAL A 9 21.46 0.88 6.51
CA VAL A 9 21.15 1.15 7.93
C VAL A 9 21.42 -0.10 8.75
N SER A 10 22.21 0.04 9.81
CA SER A 10 22.43 -1.07 10.75
C SER A 10 21.19 -1.31 11.61
N PRO A 11 20.75 -2.57 11.80
CA PRO A 11 19.70 -2.93 12.76
C PRO A 11 19.96 -2.42 14.19
N SER A 12 21.23 -2.26 14.57
CA SER A 12 21.63 -1.71 15.88
C SER A 12 21.25 -0.25 16.09
N SER A 13 20.86 0.47 15.03
CA SER A 13 20.38 1.85 15.11
C SER A 13 18.92 1.93 15.59
N GLY A 14 18.21 0.81 15.59
CA GLY A 14 16.81 0.72 16.02
C GLY A 14 16.65 0.28 17.47
N VAL A 15 15.42 0.38 17.95
CA VAL A 15 14.98 -0.22 19.22
C VAL A 15 14.52 -1.65 18.92
N LYS A 16 14.88 -2.60 19.80
CA LYS A 16 14.37 -3.97 19.72
C LYS A 16 12.86 -3.97 20.00
N MET A 17 12.11 -4.64 19.14
CA MET A 17 10.66 -4.79 19.32
C MET A 17 10.32 -5.74 20.47
N PRO A 18 9.12 -5.67 21.07
CA PRO A 18 8.62 -6.69 21.98
C PRO A 18 8.68 -8.12 21.39
N GLU A 19 8.89 -9.14 22.23
CA GLU A 19 9.08 -10.54 21.80
C GLU A 19 7.97 -11.06 20.89
N GLN A 20 6.72 -10.67 21.17
CA GLN A 20 5.56 -11.03 20.37
C GLN A 20 5.69 -10.60 18.90
N PHE A 21 6.26 -9.41 18.65
CA PHE A 21 6.45 -8.89 17.29
C PHE A 21 7.73 -9.41 16.64
N GLN A 22 8.76 -9.74 17.43
CA GLN A 22 9.94 -10.44 16.93
C GLN A 22 9.57 -11.82 16.37
N ALA A 23 8.64 -12.54 17.02
CA ALA A 23 8.10 -13.80 16.52
C ALA A 23 7.36 -13.65 15.18
N MET A 24 6.85 -12.45 14.87
CA MET A 24 6.24 -12.10 13.59
C MET A 24 7.26 -11.60 12.54
N GLY A 25 8.55 -11.53 12.88
CA GLY A 25 9.63 -11.08 11.99
C GLY A 25 10.02 -9.60 12.13
N PHE A 26 9.41 -8.85 13.04
CA PHE A 26 9.78 -7.46 13.33
C PHE A 26 10.88 -7.39 14.37
N ASN A 27 12.15 -7.50 13.95
CA ASN A 27 13.29 -7.50 14.87
C ASN A 27 13.63 -6.11 15.42
N THR A 28 13.34 -5.06 14.64
CA THR A 28 13.65 -3.66 14.99
C THR A 28 12.42 -2.79 14.75
N ASN A 29 12.33 -1.64 15.40
CA ASN A 29 11.30 -0.64 15.14
C ASN A 29 11.49 0.11 13.79
N LEU A 30 12.65 0.00 13.14
CA LEU A 30 12.97 0.77 11.94
C LEU A 30 12.12 0.33 10.74
N CYS A 31 11.25 1.23 10.30
CA CYS A 31 10.42 1.06 9.11
C CYS A 31 11.26 0.81 7.87
N ILE A 32 12.39 1.50 7.69
CA ILE A 32 13.24 1.35 6.51
C ILE A 32 13.76 -0.08 6.32
N LEU A 33 14.00 -0.80 7.42
CA LEU A 33 14.45 -2.19 7.39
C LEU A 33 13.26 -3.14 7.19
N ASN A 34 12.19 -2.96 7.96
CA ASN A 34 11.03 -3.84 7.89
C ASN A 34 10.25 -3.70 6.57
N ALA A 35 10.12 -2.47 6.05
CA ALA A 35 9.48 -2.18 4.77
C ALA A 35 10.45 -2.28 3.59
N GLY A 36 11.71 -2.65 3.82
CA GLY A 36 12.78 -2.58 2.83
C GLY A 36 12.45 -3.31 1.52
N VAL A 37 11.78 -4.47 1.59
CA VAL A 37 11.33 -5.22 0.40
C VAL A 37 10.27 -4.41 -0.37
N HIS A 38 9.25 -3.90 0.31
CA HIS A 38 8.19 -3.09 -0.33
C HIS A 38 8.75 -1.81 -0.95
N LEU A 39 9.63 -1.11 -0.22
CA LEU A 39 10.30 0.09 -0.71
C LEU A 39 11.18 -0.23 -1.93
N THR A 40 11.92 -1.34 -1.90
CA THR A 40 12.74 -1.79 -3.03
C THR A 40 11.86 -2.10 -4.23
N THR A 41 10.75 -2.82 -4.05
CA THR A 41 9.79 -3.13 -5.12
C THR A 41 9.17 -1.86 -5.70
N LEU A 42 8.83 -0.89 -4.86
CA LEU A 42 8.31 0.42 -5.29
C LEU A 42 9.37 1.19 -6.09
N CYS A 43 10.62 1.23 -5.63
CA CYS A 43 11.72 1.88 -6.34
C CYS A 43 11.98 1.23 -7.71
N ILE A 44 12.05 -0.10 -7.79
CA ILE A 44 12.20 -0.82 -9.07
C ILE A 44 11.02 -0.48 -9.99
N SER A 45 9.81 -0.45 -9.44
CA SER A 45 8.60 -0.14 -10.19
C SER A 45 8.65 1.27 -10.79
N LEU A 46 9.00 2.27 -9.97
CA LEU A 46 9.19 3.65 -10.42
C LEU A 46 10.32 3.78 -11.44
N MET A 47 11.42 3.06 -11.28
CA MET A 47 12.52 3.06 -12.26
C MET A 47 12.09 2.51 -13.61
N ILE A 48 11.31 1.42 -13.65
CA ILE A 48 10.75 0.89 -14.90
C ILE A 48 9.86 1.94 -15.57
N LEU A 49 9.02 2.64 -14.80
CA LEU A 49 8.17 3.70 -15.33
C LEU A 49 8.99 4.87 -15.89
N LEU A 50 10.01 5.33 -15.17
CA LEU A 50 10.90 6.42 -15.61
C LEU A 50 11.66 6.04 -16.88
N ILE A 51 12.19 4.82 -16.95
CA ILE A 51 12.83 4.28 -18.16
C ILE A 51 11.83 4.27 -19.32
N ALA A 52 10.60 3.79 -19.10
CA ALA A 52 9.59 3.77 -20.13
C ALA A 52 9.22 5.18 -20.62
N LEU A 53 9.10 6.15 -19.71
CA LEU A 53 8.86 7.56 -20.06
C LEU A 53 10.03 8.14 -20.87
N PHE A 54 11.27 7.89 -20.46
CA PHE A 54 12.46 8.34 -21.18
C PHE A 54 12.52 7.74 -22.60
N PHE A 55 12.34 6.42 -22.73
CA PHE A 55 12.35 5.75 -24.03
C PHE A 55 11.15 6.11 -24.91
N SER A 56 10.04 6.61 -24.32
CA SER A 56 8.88 7.07 -25.09
C SER A 56 9.17 8.32 -25.93
N TYR A 57 10.21 9.09 -25.58
CA TYR A 57 10.68 10.24 -26.34
C TYR A 57 11.30 9.83 -27.69
N PHE A 58 11.88 8.63 -27.77
CA PHE A 58 12.49 8.12 -28.99
C PHE A 58 11.43 7.54 -29.92
N THR A 59 11.33 8.08 -31.14
CA THR A 59 10.33 7.71 -32.16
C THR A 59 10.29 6.19 -32.44
N ARG A 60 11.43 5.51 -32.39
CA ARG A 60 11.55 4.06 -32.61
C ARG A 60 10.83 3.21 -31.57
N PHE A 61 10.75 3.68 -30.32
CA PHE A 61 10.17 2.93 -29.19
C PHE A 61 8.85 3.53 -28.68
N ARG A 62 8.47 4.71 -29.16
CA ARG A 62 7.29 5.47 -28.73
C ARG A 62 6.03 4.62 -28.62
N ASN A 63 5.69 3.83 -29.64
CA ASN A 63 4.46 3.04 -29.62
C ASN A 63 4.47 1.94 -28.55
N LYS A 64 5.59 1.22 -28.39
CA LYS A 64 5.75 0.17 -27.38
C LYS A 64 5.75 0.78 -25.97
N MET A 65 6.50 1.86 -25.76
CA MET A 65 6.59 2.52 -24.46
C MET A 65 5.28 3.18 -24.05
N THR A 66 4.55 3.80 -24.99
CA THR A 66 3.22 4.39 -24.70
C THR A 66 2.23 3.31 -24.26
N LYS A 67 2.27 2.12 -24.87
CA LYS A 67 1.44 0.98 -24.45
C LYS A 67 1.83 0.50 -23.04
N LEU A 68 3.12 0.40 -22.77
CA LEU A 68 3.64 0.02 -21.45
C LEU A 68 3.22 1.03 -20.38
N ILE A 69 3.45 2.34 -20.61
CA ILE A 69 3.05 3.42 -19.71
C ILE A 69 1.55 3.36 -19.41
N LYS A 70 0.69 3.18 -20.44
CA LYS A 70 -0.77 3.06 -20.24
C LYS A 70 -1.14 1.89 -19.33
N SER A 71 -0.51 0.73 -19.51
CA SER A 71 -0.72 -0.44 -18.64
C SER A 71 -0.14 -0.24 -17.23
N TYR A 72 0.96 0.50 -17.13
CA TYR A 72 1.69 0.72 -15.88
C TYR A 72 1.01 1.72 -14.96
N ARG A 73 0.39 2.75 -15.55
CA ARG A 73 0.03 4.01 -14.87
C ARG A 73 -0.85 3.84 -13.65
N TYR A 74 -1.67 2.80 -13.59
CA TYR A 74 -2.56 2.58 -12.45
C TYR A 74 -2.67 1.12 -12.01
N GLY A 75 -2.65 0.14 -12.91
CA GLY A 75 -2.82 -1.27 -12.53
C GLY A 75 -1.71 -1.81 -11.62
N VAL A 76 -0.45 -1.52 -11.96
CA VAL A 76 0.71 -2.00 -11.17
C VAL A 76 0.77 -1.30 -9.82
N PHE A 77 0.58 0.02 -9.78
CA PHE A 77 0.57 0.78 -8.53
C PHE A 77 -0.59 0.41 -7.63
N LEU A 78 -1.80 0.25 -8.18
CA LEU A 78 -2.97 -0.17 -7.41
C LEU A 78 -2.78 -1.54 -6.79
N ARG A 79 -2.27 -2.50 -7.57
CA ARG A 79 -1.96 -3.86 -7.06
C ARG A 79 -0.89 -3.84 -5.99
N PHE A 80 0.21 -3.12 -6.24
CA PHE A 80 1.26 -2.95 -5.26
C PHE A 80 0.72 -2.34 -3.96
N TRP A 81 -0.04 -1.26 -4.08
CA TRP A 81 -0.65 -0.56 -2.95
C TRP A 81 -1.60 -1.48 -2.19
N LEU A 82 -2.58 -2.12 -2.85
CA LEU A 82 -3.50 -3.04 -2.19
C LEU A 82 -2.80 -4.22 -1.51
N GLN A 83 -1.74 -4.76 -2.12
CA GLN A 83 -0.97 -5.87 -1.56
C GLN A 83 -0.21 -5.43 -0.31
N SER A 84 0.58 -4.36 -0.43
CA SER A 84 1.48 -3.86 0.62
C SER A 84 0.80 -3.02 1.70
N TYR A 85 -0.44 -2.57 1.49
CA TYR A 85 -1.20 -1.70 2.40
C TYR A 85 -1.12 -2.14 3.87
N LEU A 86 -1.43 -3.41 4.13
CA LEU A 86 -1.49 -3.92 5.50
C LEU A 86 -0.10 -3.93 6.16
N GLU A 87 0.89 -4.44 5.42
CA GLU A 87 2.26 -4.58 5.92
C GLU A 87 2.88 -3.22 6.17
N LEU A 88 2.76 -2.28 5.22
CA LEU A 88 3.25 -0.91 5.37
C LEU A 88 2.54 -0.16 6.50
N LEU A 89 1.23 -0.36 6.67
CA LEU A 89 0.46 0.24 7.75
C LEU A 89 0.93 -0.28 9.13
N ILE A 90 1.15 -1.58 9.29
CA ILE A 90 1.70 -2.17 10.53
C ILE A 90 3.12 -1.64 10.77
N ILE A 91 3.98 -1.70 9.77
CA ILE A 91 5.39 -1.32 9.88
C ILE A 91 5.52 0.15 10.26
N ALA A 92 4.84 1.05 9.54
CA ALA A 92 4.94 2.48 9.78
C ALA A 92 4.33 2.86 11.14
N SER A 93 3.21 2.23 11.52
CA SER A 93 2.58 2.50 12.82
C SER A 93 3.43 1.99 13.99
N PHE A 94 4.11 0.84 13.85
CA PHE A 94 5.07 0.35 14.82
C PHE A 94 6.31 1.25 14.90
N GLY A 95 6.82 1.69 13.74
CA GLY A 95 7.95 2.61 13.65
C GLY A 95 7.68 3.97 14.29
N LEU A 96 6.43 4.44 14.31
CA LEU A 96 6.02 5.61 15.09
C LEU A 96 5.88 5.30 16.59
N ARG A 97 5.21 4.19 16.94
CA ARG A 97 4.90 3.85 18.33
C ARG A 97 6.12 3.54 19.19
N TYR A 98 7.11 2.86 18.62
CA TYR A 98 8.30 2.38 19.34
C TYR A 98 9.55 3.22 19.04
N ASN A 99 9.42 4.40 18.42
CA ASN A 99 10.55 5.28 18.15
C ASN A 99 11.06 5.95 19.44
N SER A 100 12.37 5.92 19.68
CA SER A 100 12.99 6.65 20.81
C SER A 100 13.68 7.95 20.38
N TYR A 101 13.78 8.25 19.08
CA TYR A 101 14.41 9.45 18.51
C TYR A 101 15.89 9.65 18.88
N ASP A 102 16.59 8.61 19.33
CA ASP A 102 17.92 8.72 19.92
C ASP A 102 19.01 9.04 18.89
N ASN A 103 18.81 8.70 17.63
CA ASN A 103 19.79 8.90 16.56
C ASN A 103 19.17 9.41 15.26
N SER A 104 20.03 9.81 14.32
CA SER A 104 19.63 10.35 13.02
C SER A 104 18.83 9.35 12.18
N ALA A 105 19.13 8.05 12.27
CA ALA A 105 18.41 7.01 11.55
C ALA A 105 16.95 6.91 12.04
N GLN A 106 16.75 6.90 13.36
CA GLN A 106 15.41 6.88 13.96
C GLN A 106 14.58 8.13 13.65
N LYS A 107 15.23 9.31 13.64
CA LYS A 107 14.57 10.56 13.23
C LYS A 107 14.15 10.53 11.76
N PHE A 108 15.02 10.07 10.87
CA PHE A 108 14.67 9.87 9.47
C PHE A 108 13.53 8.86 9.30
N ASP A 109 13.60 7.74 10.02
CA ASP A 109 12.60 6.68 10.00
C ASP A 109 11.23 7.17 10.46
N TYR A 110 11.19 8.06 11.46
CA TYR A 110 9.95 8.71 11.88
C TYR A 110 9.28 9.52 10.76
N TYR A 111 10.05 10.33 10.02
CA TYR A 111 9.53 11.08 8.87
C TYR A 111 9.10 10.14 7.74
N LEU A 112 9.85 9.05 7.52
CA LEU A 112 9.49 8.03 6.54
C LEU A 112 8.16 7.34 6.89
N CYS A 113 7.94 7.01 8.16
CA CYS A 113 6.69 6.43 8.64
C CYS A 113 5.51 7.37 8.36
N TRP A 114 5.64 8.65 8.70
CA TRP A 114 4.60 9.65 8.40
C TRP A 114 4.36 9.82 6.91
N PHE A 115 5.41 9.80 6.09
CA PHE A 115 5.28 9.85 4.64
C PHE A 115 4.50 8.64 4.11
N ILE A 116 4.84 7.43 4.56
CA ILE A 116 4.13 6.20 4.16
C ILE A 116 2.66 6.27 4.58
N LEU A 117 2.36 6.58 5.85
CA LEU A 117 0.98 6.71 6.31
C LEU A 117 0.20 7.81 5.57
N GLY A 118 0.86 8.93 5.25
CA GLY A 118 0.29 9.99 4.45
C GLY A 118 -0.10 9.51 3.05
N LEU A 119 0.77 8.75 2.39
CA LEU A 119 0.47 8.12 1.10
C LEU A 119 -0.70 7.14 1.19
N GLU A 120 -0.76 6.33 2.24
CA GLU A 120 -1.86 5.38 2.47
C GLU A 120 -3.21 6.10 2.60
N VAL A 121 -3.25 7.19 3.39
CA VAL A 121 -4.46 8.00 3.59
C VAL A 121 -4.86 8.72 2.29
N ILE A 122 -3.92 9.34 1.58
CA ILE A 122 -4.20 10.01 0.30
C ILE A 122 -4.70 9.02 -0.74
N GLY A 123 -4.09 7.82 -0.82
CA GLY A 123 -4.53 6.74 -1.69
C GLY A 123 -5.97 6.33 -1.40
N GLN A 124 -6.30 6.16 -0.12
CA GLN A 124 -7.64 5.81 0.32
C GLN A 124 -8.68 6.90 0.00
N ILE A 125 -8.38 8.16 0.29
CA ILE A 125 -9.26 9.30 -0.03
C ILE A 125 -9.49 9.39 -1.54
N THR A 126 -8.43 9.26 -2.33
CA THR A 126 -8.50 9.29 -3.80
C THR A 126 -9.38 8.15 -4.32
N PHE A 127 -9.24 6.96 -3.76
CA PHE A 127 -10.05 5.80 -4.15
C PHE A 127 -11.54 6.00 -3.83
N ILE A 128 -11.86 6.45 -2.62
CA ILE A 128 -13.24 6.78 -2.22
C ILE A 128 -13.82 7.88 -3.11
N TRP A 129 -13.03 8.91 -3.41
CA TRP A 129 -13.45 9.99 -4.32
C TRP A 129 -13.74 9.45 -5.72
N CYS A 130 -12.90 8.57 -6.26
CA CYS A 130 -13.13 7.90 -7.54
C CYS A 130 -14.45 7.13 -7.55
N LEU A 131 -14.76 6.41 -6.47
CA LEU A 131 -16.01 5.66 -6.31
C LEU A 131 -17.24 6.57 -6.29
N VAL A 132 -17.20 7.60 -5.45
CA VAL A 132 -18.30 8.58 -5.35
C VAL A 132 -18.51 9.28 -6.70
N LYS A 133 -17.42 9.68 -7.36
CA LYS A 133 -17.49 10.32 -8.67
C LYS A 133 -18.08 9.38 -9.72
N ARG A 134 -17.61 8.13 -9.80
CA ARG A 134 -18.14 7.13 -10.75
C ARG A 134 -19.62 6.85 -10.54
N SER A 135 -20.07 6.81 -9.29
CA SER A 135 -21.48 6.57 -8.92
C SER A 135 -22.40 7.73 -9.29
N LYS A 136 -21.88 8.95 -9.43
CA LYS A 136 -22.65 10.15 -9.77
C LYS A 136 -22.73 10.42 -11.28
N ILE A 137 -21.82 9.84 -12.06
CA ILE A 137 -21.79 10.02 -13.51
C ILE A 137 -22.80 9.07 -14.16
N THR A 138 -23.76 9.62 -14.88
CA THR A 138 -24.79 8.88 -15.62
C THR A 138 -24.62 9.01 -17.14
N GLN A 139 -23.94 10.05 -17.64
CA GLN A 139 -23.76 10.26 -19.08
C GLN A 139 -22.71 9.30 -19.68
N PRO A 140 -23.00 8.64 -20.82
CA PRO A 140 -22.09 7.64 -21.42
C PRO A 140 -20.71 8.18 -21.80
N GLU A 141 -20.65 9.42 -22.28
CA GLU A 141 -19.40 10.06 -22.69
C GLU A 141 -18.49 10.34 -21.49
N ASP A 142 -19.07 10.85 -20.40
CA ASP A 142 -18.36 11.12 -19.14
C ASP A 142 -17.91 9.83 -18.46
N ILE A 143 -18.72 8.76 -18.53
CA ILE A 143 -18.33 7.43 -18.06
C ILE A 143 -17.09 6.97 -18.81
N THR A 144 -17.09 7.09 -20.13
CA THR A 144 -15.97 6.64 -20.97
C THR A 144 -14.70 7.44 -20.66
N ASN A 145 -14.81 8.77 -20.51
CA ASN A 145 -13.67 9.62 -20.16
C ASN A 145 -13.12 9.32 -18.75
N PHE A 146 -14.02 9.11 -17.78
CA PHE A 146 -13.64 8.71 -16.43
C PHE A 146 -12.96 7.34 -16.41
N GLU A 147 -13.52 6.34 -17.10
CA GLU A 147 -12.95 4.99 -17.15
C GLU A 147 -11.64 4.93 -17.93
N GLN A 148 -11.40 5.80 -18.90
CA GLN A 148 -10.08 5.91 -19.52
C GLN A 148 -8.99 6.38 -18.56
N ARG A 149 -9.35 7.16 -17.52
CA ARG A 149 -8.42 7.73 -16.55
C ARG A 149 -8.29 6.90 -15.27
N PHE A 150 -9.42 6.38 -14.78
CA PHE A 150 -9.53 5.70 -13.49
C PHE A 150 -10.12 4.29 -13.62
N GLY A 151 -10.39 3.82 -14.84
CA GLY A 151 -11.06 2.55 -15.06
C GLY A 151 -10.31 1.36 -14.51
N THR A 152 -8.98 1.43 -14.36
CA THR A 152 -8.17 0.39 -13.70
C THR A 152 -8.59 0.11 -12.26
N PHE A 153 -9.19 1.08 -11.55
CA PHE A 153 -9.77 0.85 -10.22
C PHE A 153 -11.04 0.00 -10.25
N PHE A 154 -11.70 -0.05 -11.40
CA PHE A 154 -12.99 -0.69 -11.62
C PHE A 154 -12.91 -1.86 -12.62
N GLU A 155 -11.77 -2.05 -13.29
CA GLU A 155 -11.59 -2.98 -14.39
C GLU A 155 -11.81 -4.42 -13.92
N GLU A 156 -11.35 -4.75 -12.71
CA GLU A 156 -11.59 -6.04 -12.06
C GLU A 156 -13.07 -6.26 -11.68
N PHE A 157 -13.91 -5.22 -11.67
CA PHE A 157 -15.33 -5.29 -11.29
C PHE A 157 -16.31 -4.93 -12.41
N LYS A 158 -15.83 -4.64 -13.63
CA LYS A 158 -16.69 -4.25 -14.76
C LYS A 158 -17.73 -5.32 -15.11
N SER A 159 -17.40 -6.60 -14.91
CA SER A 159 -18.27 -7.73 -15.21
C SER A 159 -19.22 -8.11 -14.07
N THR A 160 -19.06 -7.54 -12.88
CA THR A 160 -19.64 -8.05 -11.63
C THR A 160 -20.62 -7.07 -10.95
N GLY A 161 -20.83 -5.91 -11.56
CA GLY A 161 -21.84 -4.91 -11.15
C GLY A 161 -21.39 -3.93 -10.05
N PRO A 162 -22.22 -2.92 -9.73
CA PRO A 162 -21.84 -1.79 -8.87
C PRO A 162 -21.55 -2.16 -7.40
N ARG A 163 -22.14 -3.25 -6.89
CA ARG A 163 -21.88 -3.72 -5.51
C ARG A 163 -20.42 -4.10 -5.29
N MET A 164 -19.78 -4.65 -6.32
CA MET A 164 -18.38 -5.07 -6.26
C MET A 164 -17.41 -3.89 -6.28
N TRP A 165 -17.88 -2.69 -6.61
CA TRP A 165 -17.05 -1.48 -6.54
C TRP A 165 -16.66 -1.12 -5.09
N LEU A 166 -17.48 -1.52 -4.10
CA LEU A 166 -17.17 -1.34 -2.68
C LEU A 166 -16.20 -2.39 -2.13
N PHE A 167 -15.86 -3.42 -2.90
CA PHE A 167 -15.01 -4.53 -2.45
C PHE A 167 -13.67 -4.02 -1.90
N TYR A 168 -12.96 -3.18 -2.65
CA TYR A 168 -11.68 -2.64 -2.18
C TYR A 168 -11.85 -1.68 -0.99
N VAL A 169 -12.96 -0.95 -0.88
CA VAL A 169 -13.22 -0.09 0.30
C VAL A 169 -13.34 -0.96 1.55
N ILE A 170 -14.17 -2.00 1.48
CA ILE A 170 -14.38 -2.94 2.59
C ILE A 170 -13.07 -3.67 2.90
N PHE A 171 -12.32 -4.08 1.88
CA PHE A 171 -11.02 -4.72 2.02
C PHE A 171 -10.01 -3.85 2.76
N ILE A 172 -9.93 -2.55 2.43
CA ILE A 172 -9.00 -1.63 3.08
C ILE A 172 -9.45 -1.31 4.50
N ILE A 173 -10.74 -1.01 4.73
CA ILE A 173 -11.29 -0.79 6.07
C ILE A 173 -10.99 -1.98 6.98
N ARG A 174 -11.19 -3.22 6.50
CA ARG A 174 -10.85 -4.43 7.24
C ARG A 174 -9.38 -4.47 7.62
N ARG A 175 -8.47 -4.17 6.69
CA ARG A 175 -7.03 -4.14 6.96
C ARG A 175 -6.68 -3.07 7.99
N THR A 176 -7.27 -1.87 7.90
CA THR A 176 -7.07 -0.81 8.89
C THR A 176 -7.56 -1.23 10.28
N LEU A 177 -8.74 -1.84 10.39
CA LEU A 177 -9.28 -2.36 11.65
C LEU A 177 -8.37 -3.45 12.25
N LEU A 178 -7.77 -4.29 11.42
CA LEU A 178 -6.84 -5.32 11.86
C LEU A 178 -5.56 -4.72 12.48
N VAL A 179 -5.01 -3.65 11.90
CA VAL A 179 -3.87 -2.93 12.50
C VAL A 179 -4.26 -2.23 13.80
N ILE A 180 -5.44 -1.62 13.85
CA ILE A 180 -5.96 -1.02 15.09
C ILE A 180 -6.05 -2.08 16.19
N ASN A 181 -6.57 -3.28 15.89
CA ASN A 181 -6.62 -4.37 16.86
C ASN A 181 -5.23 -4.77 17.38
N PHE A 182 -4.21 -4.85 16.53
CA PHE A 182 -2.82 -5.10 16.96
C PHE A 182 -2.27 -4.03 17.90
N HIS A 183 -2.77 -2.81 17.82
CA HIS A 183 -2.34 -1.73 18.71
C HIS A 183 -3.08 -1.70 20.05
N PHE A 184 -4.37 -2.01 20.07
CA PHE A 184 -5.21 -1.84 21.27
C PHE A 184 -5.43 -3.12 22.06
N ILE A 185 -5.38 -4.29 21.41
CA ILE A 185 -5.58 -5.58 22.07
C ILE A 185 -4.22 -6.19 22.32
N SER A 186 -3.87 -6.46 23.58
CA SER A 186 -2.58 -7.09 23.92
C SER A 186 -2.64 -8.62 23.93
N ASP A 187 -3.85 -9.19 23.99
CA ASP A 187 -4.06 -10.63 24.01
C ASP A 187 -4.00 -11.23 22.61
N LEU A 188 -3.05 -12.15 22.40
CA LEU A 188 -2.81 -12.80 21.11
C LEU A 188 -4.00 -13.67 20.67
N GLY A 189 -4.70 -14.31 21.61
CA GLY A 189 -5.87 -15.14 21.32
C GLY A 189 -7.04 -14.32 20.77
N LEU A 190 -7.32 -13.17 21.39
CA LEU A 190 -8.33 -12.22 20.94
C LEU A 190 -7.95 -11.57 19.60
N GLN A 191 -6.67 -11.20 19.40
CA GLN A 191 -6.19 -10.69 18.11
C GLN A 191 -6.43 -11.69 16.97
N LEU A 192 -6.08 -12.96 17.19
CA LEU A 192 -6.28 -14.03 16.21
C LEU A 192 -7.77 -14.30 15.99
N GLY A 193 -8.57 -14.36 17.05
CA GLY A 193 -10.02 -14.56 16.97
C GLY A 193 -10.72 -13.48 16.13
N ILE A 194 -10.40 -12.21 16.37
CA ILE A 194 -10.97 -11.08 15.61
C ILE A 194 -10.47 -11.09 14.15
N SER A 195 -9.21 -11.42 13.92
CA SER A 195 -8.63 -11.54 12.57
C SER A 195 -9.28 -12.66 11.76
N ILE A 196 -9.61 -13.78 12.41
CA ILE A 196 -10.31 -14.92 11.80
C ILE A 196 -11.78 -14.55 11.53
N MET A 197 -12.50 -13.99 12.50
CA MET A 197 -13.90 -13.56 12.31
C MET A 197 -14.06 -12.52 11.20
N SER A 198 -13.17 -11.52 11.16
CA SER A 198 -13.17 -10.50 10.10
C SER A 198 -12.82 -11.08 8.72
N SER A 199 -12.09 -12.20 8.67
CA SER A 199 -11.81 -12.93 7.42
C SER A 199 -13.03 -13.72 6.91
N PHE A 200 -13.88 -14.24 7.81
CA PHE A 200 -15.08 -15.00 7.42
C PHE A 200 -16.24 -14.12 6.94
N CYS A 201 -16.43 -12.92 7.48
CA CYS A 201 -17.57 -12.05 7.13
C CYS A 201 -17.57 -11.56 5.67
N VAL A 202 -16.46 -11.66 4.94
CA VAL A 202 -16.32 -11.15 3.56
C VAL A 202 -16.56 -12.23 2.49
N LYS A 203 -16.48 -13.52 2.82
CA LYS A 203 -16.84 -14.59 1.88
C LYS A 203 -18.34 -14.64 1.56
N THR A 204 -19.15 -13.85 2.26
CA THR A 204 -20.62 -13.85 2.20
C THR A 204 -21.19 -12.68 1.39
N ILE A 205 -20.35 -11.85 0.75
CA ILE A 205 -20.74 -10.76 -0.16
C ILE A 205 -20.30 -11.13 -1.58
#